data_AF-A0A9E3U008-F1
#
_entry.id   AF-A0A9E3U008-F1
#
_cell.length_a   1.000
_cell.length_b   1.000
_cell.length_c   1.000
_cell.angle_alpha   90.00
_cell.angle_beta   90.00
_cell.angle_gamma   90.00
#
_symmetry.space_group_name_H-M   'P 1'
#
loop_
_entity.id
_entity.type
_entity.pdbx_description
1 polymer ?
#
loop_
_entity_poly.entity_id
_entity_poly.type
_entity_poly.pdbx_seq_one_letter_code
_entity_poly.pdbx_strand_id
1 'polypeptide(L)'
;MSEKVENRNRAVLEAAIALAQERGFANVTRDLVAERAQVAAGSVNNAYGNMEALRDAVMAVAVERELVDIVGQGLAAGHPAARNAPEELKRDALAKLAA
;
A
#
# COMPACT_ATOMS: atom_id res chain seq x y z
N MET A 1 11.13 17.31 9.77
CA MET A 1 11.56 16.53 8.58
C MET A 1 11.85 17.52 7.46
N SER A 2 12.83 17.28 6.57
CA SER A 2 13.07 18.17 5.41
C SER A 2 12.06 17.88 4.30
N GLU A 3 11.64 18.90 3.54
CA GLU A 3 10.73 18.78 2.39
C GLU A 3 11.16 17.69 1.40
N LYS A 4 12.48 17.54 1.18
CA LYS A 4 13.03 16.49 0.31
C LYS A 4 12.75 15.08 0.81
N VAL A 5 12.74 14.87 2.12
CA VAL A 5 12.44 13.57 2.74
C VAL A 5 10.97 13.25 2.59
N GLU A 6 10.09 14.23 2.85
CA GLU A 6 8.64 14.09 2.70
C GLU A 6 8.25 13.76 1.26
N ASN A 7 8.82 14.47 0.29
CA ASN A 7 8.60 14.21 -1.13
C ASN A 7 9.01 12.79 -1.53
N ARG A 8 10.12 12.28 -1.00
CA ARG A 8 10.58 10.92 -1.26
C ARG A 8 9.69 9.87 -0.62
N ASN A 9 9.27 10.07 0.63
CA ASN A 9 8.36 9.16 1.31
C ASN A 9 7.03 9.04 0.54
N ARG A 10 6.50 10.19 0.09
CA ARG A 10 5.33 10.23 -0.80
C ARG A 10 5.55 9.47 -2.10
N ALA A 11 6.68 9.67 -2.78
CA ALA A 11 6.99 8.97 -4.03
C ALA A 11 7.04 7.43 -3.84
N VAL A 12 7.65 6.98 -2.75
CA VAL A 12 7.71 5.55 -2.38
C VAL A 12 6.31 5.00 -2.11
N LEU A 13 5.46 5.74 -1.41
CA LEU A 13 4.09 5.33 -1.09
C LEU A 13 3.22 5.21 -2.33
N GLU A 14 3.20 6.25 -3.17
CA GLU A 14 2.39 6.26 -4.40
C GLU A 14 2.85 5.15 -5.36
N ALA A 15 4.15 4.92 -5.47
CA ALA A 15 4.69 3.79 -6.24
C ALA A 15 4.21 2.44 -5.70
N ALA A 16 4.19 2.24 -4.38
CA ALA A 16 3.71 1.02 -3.76
C ALA A 16 2.20 0.81 -3.94
N ILE A 17 1.39 1.88 -3.85
CA ILE A 17 -0.05 1.84 -4.12
C ILE A 17 -0.30 1.43 -5.57
N ALA A 18 0.37 2.07 -6.53
CA ALA A 18 0.22 1.74 -7.95
C ALA A 18 0.60 0.27 -8.24
N LEU A 19 1.70 -0.21 -7.66
CA LEU A 19 2.09 -1.62 -7.79
C LEU A 19 1.09 -2.58 -7.14
N ALA A 20 0.51 -2.22 -6.00
CA ALA A 20 -0.53 -3.02 -5.35
C ALA A 20 -1.79 -3.14 -6.22
N GLN A 21 -2.16 -2.07 -6.94
CA GLN A 21 -3.28 -2.09 -7.90
C GLN A 21 -2.95 -2.93 -9.13
N GLU A 22 -1.75 -2.80 -9.68
CA GLU A 22 -1.34 -3.48 -10.92
C GLU A 22 -1.07 -4.98 -10.74
N ARG A 23 -0.45 -5.37 -9.62
CA ARG A 23 0.15 -6.70 -9.43
C ARG A 23 -0.38 -7.43 -8.20
N GLY A 24 -1.20 -6.76 -7.42
CA GLY A 24 -1.68 -7.26 -6.14
C GLY A 24 -0.79 -6.87 -4.97
N PHE A 25 -1.43 -6.58 -3.84
CA PHE A 25 -0.84 -6.10 -2.60
C PHE A 25 0.26 -7.03 -2.05
N ALA A 26 0.05 -8.35 -2.13
CA ALA A 26 1.03 -9.34 -1.66
C ALA A 26 2.33 -9.35 -2.48
N ASN A 27 2.27 -8.94 -3.75
CA ASN A 27 3.40 -9.00 -4.68
C ASN A 27 4.26 -7.72 -4.68
N VAL A 28 3.94 -6.75 -3.84
CA VAL A 28 4.75 -5.54 -3.69
C VAL A 28 6.06 -5.87 -2.98
N THR A 29 7.18 -5.64 -3.68
CA THR A 29 8.54 -5.84 -3.18
C THR A 29 9.32 -4.54 -3.15
N ARG A 30 10.38 -4.49 -2.34
CA ARG A 30 11.25 -3.31 -2.21
C ARG A 30 11.81 -2.86 -3.55
N ASP A 31 12.29 -3.80 -4.35
CA ASP A 31 12.97 -3.50 -5.61
C ASP A 31 12.01 -2.92 -6.64
N LEU A 32 10.81 -3.49 -6.75
CA LEU A 32 9.75 -2.95 -7.62
C LEU A 32 9.36 -1.52 -7.22
N VAL A 33 9.21 -1.27 -5.91
CA VAL A 33 8.87 0.07 -5.40
C VAL A 33 10.00 1.05 -5.68
N ALA A 34 11.24 0.64 -5.46
CA ALA A 34 12.42 1.49 -5.70
C ALA A 34 12.56 1.84 -7.18
N GLU A 35 12.40 0.85 -8.06
CA GLU A 35 12.40 1.04 -9.52
C GLU A 35 11.29 2.01 -9.95
N ARG A 36 10.05 1.77 -9.48
CA ARG A 36 8.90 2.59 -9.84
C ARG A 36 9.01 4.02 -9.32
N ALA A 37 9.49 4.21 -8.10
CA ALA A 37 9.71 5.52 -7.50
C ALA A 37 10.98 6.21 -8.00
N GLN A 38 11.78 5.56 -8.85
CA GLN A 38 13.09 6.02 -9.35
C GLN A 38 14.06 6.39 -8.22
N VAL A 39 14.12 5.57 -7.17
CA VAL A 39 15.02 5.73 -6.03
C VAL A 39 15.88 4.49 -5.82
N ALA A 40 16.99 4.63 -5.09
CA ALA A 40 17.76 3.46 -4.66
C ALA A 40 16.95 2.60 -3.68
N ALA A 41 17.11 1.28 -3.72
CA ALA A 41 16.39 0.34 -2.83
C ALA A 41 16.54 0.69 -1.33
N GLY A 42 17.72 1.14 -0.91
CA GLY A 42 17.96 1.61 0.47
C GLY A 42 17.10 2.84 0.85
N SER A 43 16.66 3.64 -0.11
CA SER A 43 15.76 4.78 0.15
C SER A 43 14.37 4.35 0.57
N VAL A 44 13.89 3.18 0.15
CA VAL A 44 12.61 2.63 0.59
C VAL A 44 12.67 2.30 2.10
N ASN A 45 13.77 1.67 2.54
CA ASN A 45 14.01 1.43 3.97
C ASN A 45 14.22 2.74 4.75
N ASN A 46 14.85 3.75 4.16
CA ASN A 46 14.97 5.05 4.81
C ASN A 46 13.62 5.76 4.98
N ALA A 47 12.65 5.49 4.10
CA ALA A 47 11.33 6.10 4.15
C ALA A 47 10.40 5.40 5.17
N TYR A 48 10.40 4.07 5.18
CA TYR A 48 9.42 3.27 5.96
C TYR A 48 10.06 2.29 6.96
N GLY A 49 11.38 2.22 7.05
CA GLY A 49 12.12 1.28 7.91
C GLY A 49 12.18 -0.13 7.34
N ASN A 50 11.01 -0.73 7.09
CA ASN A 50 10.88 -2.09 6.56
C ASN A 50 9.67 -2.22 5.61
N MET A 51 9.53 -3.40 4.98
CA MET A 51 8.44 -3.66 4.03
C MET A 51 7.07 -3.84 4.69
N GLU A 52 7.03 -4.23 5.96
CA GLU A 52 5.78 -4.38 6.72
C GLU A 52 5.17 -3.01 6.98
N ALA A 53 5.96 -2.05 7.47
CA ALA A 53 5.55 -0.67 7.68
C ALA A 53 5.14 0.04 6.37
N LEU A 54 5.79 -0.27 5.23
CA LEU A 54 5.32 0.21 3.93
C LEU A 54 3.96 -0.38 3.56
N ARG A 55 3.74 -1.68 3.81
CA ARG A 55 2.45 -2.34 3.54
C ARG A 55 1.34 -1.82 4.45
N ASP A 56 1.64 -1.57 5.71
CA ASP A 56 0.72 -0.92 6.65
C ASP A 56 0.32 0.47 6.14
N ALA A 57 1.30 1.27 5.68
CA ALA A 57 1.04 2.59 5.12
C ALA A 57 0.20 2.51 3.83
N VAL A 58 0.49 1.56 2.94
CA VAL A 58 -0.32 1.31 1.73
C VAL A 58 -1.75 0.93 2.11
N MET A 59 -1.94 0.04 3.09
CA MET A 59 -3.27 -0.38 3.51
C MET A 59 -4.05 0.73 4.20
N ALA A 60 -3.39 1.52 5.05
CA ALA A 60 -4.00 2.69 5.69
C ALA A 60 -4.52 3.68 4.64
N VAL A 61 -3.68 4.02 3.66
CA VAL A 61 -4.09 4.90 2.55
C VAL A 61 -5.14 4.25 1.66
N ALA A 62 -5.11 2.93 1.46
CA ALA A 62 -6.15 2.23 0.73
C ALA A 62 -7.51 2.32 1.44
N VAL A 63 -7.54 2.27 2.77
CA VAL A 63 -8.77 2.49 3.55
C VAL A 63 -9.21 3.96 3.47
N GLU A 64 -8.29 4.90 3.66
CA GLU A 64 -8.59 6.35 3.59
C GLU A 64 -9.10 6.80 2.21
N ARG A 65 -8.55 6.24 1.13
CA ARG A 65 -8.91 6.55 -0.25
C ARG A 65 -9.94 5.58 -0.85
N GLU A 66 -10.50 4.70 -0.02
CA GLU A 66 -11.53 3.73 -0.43
C GLU A 66 -11.12 2.86 -1.65
N LEU A 67 -9.85 2.47 -1.70
CA LEU A 67 -9.29 1.61 -2.76
C LEU A 67 -9.73 0.16 -2.56
N VAL A 68 -10.97 -0.14 -2.95
CA VAL A 68 -11.65 -1.43 -2.79
C VAL A 68 -10.80 -2.63 -3.21
N ASP A 69 -10.00 -2.52 -4.27
CA ASP A 69 -9.13 -3.59 -4.76
C ASP A 69 -8.05 -4.00 -3.76
N ILE A 70 -7.39 -3.01 -3.16
CA ILE A 70 -6.31 -3.25 -2.19
C ILE A 70 -6.92 -3.66 -0.85
N VAL A 71 -8.01 -3.00 -0.44
CA VAL A 71 -8.72 -3.35 0.81
C VAL A 71 -9.21 -4.79 0.77
N GLY A 72 -9.77 -5.23 -0.36
CA GLY A 72 -10.25 -6.60 -0.54
C GLY A 72 -9.12 -7.61 -0.36
N GLN A 73 -8.00 -7.39 -1.05
CA GLN A 73 -6.82 -8.24 -0.90
C GLN A 73 -6.28 -8.24 0.54
N GLY A 74 -6.32 -7.08 1.21
CA GLY A 74 -5.99 -6.93 2.63
C GLY A 74 -6.90 -7.75 3.53
N LEU A 75 -8.21 -7.77 3.27
CA LEU A 75 -9.18 -8.59 3.99
C LEU A 75 -8.89 -10.09 3.81
N ALA A 76 -8.63 -10.52 2.57
CA ALA A 76 -8.26 -11.90 2.25
C ALA A 76 -6.97 -12.34 2.97
N ALA A 77 -5.99 -11.42 3.09
CA ALA A 77 -4.75 -11.65 3.82
C ALA A 77 -4.88 -11.48 5.36
N GLY A 78 -6.03 -11.04 5.86
CA GLY A 78 -6.27 -10.81 7.28
C GLY A 78 -5.57 -9.57 7.86
N HIS A 79 -5.26 -8.58 7.03
CA HIS A 79 -4.56 -7.35 7.44
C HIS A 79 -5.37 -6.56 8.48
N PRO A 80 -4.77 -6.14 9.62
CA PRO A 80 -5.49 -5.44 10.69
C PRO A 80 -6.22 -4.17 10.23
N ALA A 81 -5.54 -3.28 9.49
CA ALA A 81 -6.14 -2.06 8.95
C ALA A 81 -7.34 -2.35 8.02
N ALA A 82 -7.26 -3.37 7.16
CA ALA A 82 -8.38 -3.76 6.30
C ALA A 82 -9.57 -4.31 7.10
N ARG A 83 -9.31 -5.10 8.15
CA ARG A 83 -10.37 -5.65 9.03
C ARG A 83 -11.11 -4.56 9.80
N ASN A 84 -10.39 -3.51 10.20
CA ASN A 84 -10.91 -2.35 10.92
C ASN A 84 -11.50 -1.28 9.99
N ALA A 85 -11.47 -1.48 8.67
CA ALA A 85 -12.09 -0.57 7.72
C ALA A 85 -13.62 -0.46 7.92
N PRO A 86 -14.26 0.65 7.49
CA PRO A 86 -15.71 0.81 7.55
C PRO A 86 -16.47 -0.37 6.93
N GLU A 87 -17.60 -0.76 7.52
CA GLU A 87 -18.39 -1.91 7.08
C GLU A 87 -18.83 -1.81 5.61
N GLU A 88 -19.17 -0.61 5.14
CA GLU A 88 -19.54 -0.37 3.74
C GLU A 88 -18.37 -0.68 2.79
N LEU A 89 -17.19 -0.12 3.09
CA LEU A 89 -15.99 -0.36 2.31
C LEU A 89 -15.59 -1.85 2.30
N LYS A 90 -15.74 -2.55 3.43
CA LYS A 90 -15.47 -4.00 3.50
C LYS A 90 -16.43 -4.80 2.62
N ARG A 91 -17.72 -4.45 2.59
CA ARG A 91 -18.71 -5.10 1.72
C ARG A 91 -18.37 -4.91 0.25
N ASP A 92 -18.06 -3.68 -0.15
CA ASP A 92 -17.73 -3.36 -1.54
C ASP A 92 -16.45 -4.08 -2.00
N ALA A 93 -15.43 -4.09 -1.14
CA ALA A 93 -14.19 -4.81 -1.38
C ALA A 93 -14.38 -6.32 -1.52
N LEU A 94 -15.22 -6.93 -0.69
CA LEU A 94 -15.55 -8.37 -0.78
C LEU A 94 -16.41 -8.69 -2.01
N ALA A 95 -17.37 -7.84 -2.35
CA ALA A 95 -18.21 -8.01 -3.54
C ALA A 95 -17.37 -8.00 -4.81
N LYS A 96 -16.36 -7.12 -4.88
CA LYS A 96 -15.46 -7.03 -6.03
C LYS A 96 -14.51 -8.22 -6.16
N LEU A 97 -14.07 -8.81 -5.04
CA LEU A 97 -13.23 -10.02 -5.07
C LEU A 97 -13.98 -11.28 -5.52
N ALA A 98 -15.31 -11.30 -5.37
CA ALA A 98 -16.15 -12.44 -5.74
C ALA A 98 -16.66 -12.38 -7.19
N ALA A 99 -16.41 -11.28 -7.91
CA ALA A 99 -16.81 -11.04 -9.29
C ALA A 99 -15.72 -11.46 -10.28
#